data_AF-A0A541CF04-F1
#
_entry.id   AF-A0A541CF04-F1
#
_cell.length_a   1.000
_cell.length_b   1.000
_cell.length_c   1.000
_cell.angle_alpha   90.00
_cell.angle_beta   90.00
_cell.angle_gamma   90.00
#
_symmetry.space_group_name_H-M   'P 1'
#
loop_
_entity.id
_entity.type
_entity.pdbx_description
1 polymer ?
#
loop_
_entity_poly.entity_id
_entity_poly.type
_entity_poly.pdbx_seq_one_letter_code
_entity_poly.pdbx_strand_id
1 'polypeptide(L)'
;MARRRPRKLMENLRSTDAVAVSDTRVLVVDDERAIVDLLANSLTGYDFEVIPAYTPMEAWSVISRDPSICVVLTDIRMPEKSGISLASELLWNREESVALEVVVMTGGATAEAAIDAVRIRAFDFIRKPFRIGEVVEVIRRAAASARARRQRAAEDAALRDRLAVSETERRALEARLARLSGEGGVQVAVAEADAAETGRMLAAALHESAARDLAPTAAGGSDPRGRYAVVVAQAADQLDDRTLLEFLLTLVARSDEARALADRLIATFRGYAEVLAAPISDLMRRAGLTREQAVCIKAVNASAVRLLRARMQEGLVLHDWDRLSAYVYASLASERVENFRVLYLDKRNRLLADDLQARGTVDFVAVHTRELIRRGLELYATKLVLVHNHPSGDARPSRQDIAVTREIAAACATVEMELGDHLIVGRNGITSLRAAGYL
;
A
#
# COMPACT_ATOMS: atom_id res chain seq x y z
N MET A 1 -25.35 -67.45 3.89
CA MET A 1 -25.80 -66.04 3.80
C MET A 1 -24.58 -65.14 3.68
N ALA A 2 -24.27 -64.74 2.45
CA ALA A 2 -23.23 -63.75 2.14
C ALA A 2 -23.77 -62.34 2.42
N ARG A 3 -23.02 -61.49 3.13
CA ARG A 3 -23.27 -60.05 3.15
C ARG A 3 -22.06 -59.31 2.60
N ARG A 4 -22.35 -58.58 1.53
CA ARG A 4 -21.47 -57.83 0.63
C ARG A 4 -20.78 -56.65 1.33
N ARG A 5 -19.55 -56.33 0.91
CA ARG A 5 -18.89 -55.03 1.12
C ARG A 5 -19.65 -53.90 0.40
N PRO A 6 -19.42 -52.64 0.81
CA PRO A 6 -18.80 -51.68 -0.11
C PRO A 6 -17.62 -50.99 0.60
N ARG A 7 -16.36 -51.01 0.13
CA ARG A 7 -15.84 -50.37 -1.09
C ARG A 7 -16.40 -48.95 -1.31
N LYS A 8 -16.31 -48.07 -0.31
CA LYS A 8 -16.65 -46.63 -0.44
C LYS A 8 -15.85 -45.65 0.45
N LEU A 9 -14.71 -46.05 1.03
CA LEU A 9 -13.91 -45.13 1.87
C LEU A 9 -12.44 -44.99 1.47
N MET A 10 -12.02 -45.58 0.34
CA MET A 10 -10.69 -45.40 -0.25
C MET A 10 -10.76 -45.12 -1.77
N GLU A 11 -11.74 -44.32 -2.17
CA GLU A 11 -11.90 -43.88 -3.57
C GLU A 11 -12.03 -42.35 -3.71
N ASN A 12 -12.23 -41.61 -2.62
CA ASN A 12 -12.33 -40.14 -2.63
C ASN A 12 -10.98 -39.42 -2.37
N LEU A 13 -9.86 -40.13 -2.52
CA LEU A 13 -8.50 -39.54 -2.54
C LEU A 13 -7.89 -39.61 -3.95
N ARG A 14 -8.73 -39.76 -4.99
CA ARG A 14 -8.33 -39.71 -6.41
C ARG A 14 -9.20 -38.76 -7.25
N SER A 15 -9.74 -37.70 -6.66
CA SER A 15 -10.54 -36.71 -7.42
C SER A 15 -10.20 -35.25 -7.12
N THR A 16 -9.00 -34.96 -6.63
CA THR A 16 -8.48 -33.59 -6.52
C THR A 16 -7.30 -33.29 -7.45
N ASP A 17 -6.81 -34.29 -8.20
CA ASP A 17 -5.71 -34.12 -9.16
C ASP A 17 -6.17 -34.19 -10.64
N ALA A 18 -7.44 -33.87 -10.92
CA ALA A 18 -8.00 -33.88 -12.27
C ALA A 18 -8.53 -32.49 -12.66
N VAL A 19 -7.61 -31.52 -12.78
CA VAL A 19 -7.77 -30.41 -13.74
C VAL A 19 -6.54 -30.43 -14.63
N ALA A 20 -6.51 -31.37 -15.56
CA ALA A 20 -5.52 -31.43 -16.62
C ALA A 20 -6.23 -31.49 -17.97
N VAL A 21 -6.50 -30.30 -18.54
CA VAL A 21 -6.61 -29.97 -19.98
C VAL A 21 -6.38 -28.45 -20.05
N SER A 22 -5.15 -27.95 -20.20
CA SER A 22 -4.47 -27.66 -21.47
C SER A 22 -5.34 -26.85 -22.46
N ASP A 23 -5.37 -25.53 -22.31
CA ASP A 23 -5.64 -24.59 -23.41
C ASP A 23 -5.20 -23.19 -22.96
N THR A 24 -3.88 -23.00 -22.94
CA THR A 24 -3.35 -21.64 -22.77
C THR A 24 -3.66 -20.89 -24.06
N ARG A 25 -4.64 -19.99 -24.00
CA ARG A 25 -5.08 -19.17 -25.15
C ARG A 25 -4.14 -17.99 -25.36
N VAL A 26 -3.53 -17.96 -26.55
CA VAL A 26 -2.50 -17.00 -26.94
C VAL A 26 -2.97 -16.23 -28.16
N LEU A 27 -3.04 -14.91 -28.07
CA LEU A 27 -3.22 -14.06 -29.25
C LEU A 27 -1.85 -13.80 -29.88
N VAL A 28 -1.68 -14.11 -31.17
CA VAL A 28 -0.48 -13.75 -31.93
C VAL A 28 -0.83 -12.61 -32.89
N VAL A 29 -0.08 -11.51 -32.82
CA VAL A 29 -0.32 -10.28 -33.58
C VAL A 29 0.92 -9.89 -34.37
N ASP A 30 0.83 -9.98 -35.69
CA ASP A 30 1.91 -9.62 -36.61
C ASP A 30 1.31 -9.28 -37.98
N ASP A 31 1.75 -8.19 -38.61
CA ASP A 31 1.30 -7.83 -39.96
C ASP A 31 1.87 -8.77 -41.03
N GLU A 32 2.95 -9.49 -40.70
CA GLU A 32 3.56 -10.48 -41.57
C GLU A 32 2.86 -11.85 -41.42
N ARG A 33 1.88 -12.12 -42.30
CA ARG A 33 1.05 -13.35 -42.28
C ARG A 33 1.86 -14.65 -42.14
N ALA A 34 3.00 -14.75 -42.80
CA ALA A 34 3.86 -15.92 -42.74
C ALA A 34 4.36 -16.23 -41.31
N ILE A 35 4.63 -15.20 -40.51
CA ILE A 35 5.04 -15.36 -39.10
C ILE A 35 3.86 -15.81 -38.25
N VAL A 36 2.70 -15.20 -38.41
CA VAL A 36 1.47 -15.59 -37.70
C VAL A 36 1.12 -17.05 -37.98
N ASP A 37 1.11 -17.45 -39.25
CA ASP A 37 0.78 -18.81 -39.68
C ASP A 37 1.80 -19.83 -39.17
N LEU A 38 3.10 -19.48 -39.19
CA LEU A 38 4.15 -20.32 -38.63
C LEU A 38 3.94 -20.55 -37.13
N LEU A 39 3.69 -19.48 -36.37
CA LEU A 39 3.48 -19.53 -34.93
C LEU A 39 2.19 -20.28 -34.58
N ALA A 40 1.08 -19.98 -35.27
CA ALA A 40 -0.21 -20.65 -35.06
C ALA A 40 -0.11 -22.16 -35.28
N ASN A 41 0.49 -22.59 -36.40
CA ASN A 41 0.64 -24.01 -36.70
C ASN A 41 1.61 -24.70 -35.73
N SER A 42 2.73 -24.05 -35.38
CA SER A 42 3.76 -24.67 -34.56
C SER A 42 3.37 -24.77 -33.09
N LEU A 43 2.76 -23.71 -32.52
CA LEU A 43 2.41 -23.63 -31.10
C LEU A 43 1.20 -24.50 -30.75
N THR A 44 0.30 -24.77 -31.70
CA THR A 44 -0.81 -25.71 -31.51
C THR A 44 -0.31 -27.11 -31.11
N GLY A 45 0.88 -27.51 -31.57
CA GLY A 45 1.53 -28.77 -31.17
C GLY A 45 2.09 -28.79 -29.74
N TYR A 46 2.01 -27.69 -28.99
CA TYR A 46 2.53 -27.54 -27.62
C TYR A 46 1.44 -27.20 -26.60
N ASP A 47 0.19 -27.59 -26.89
CA ASP A 47 -0.99 -27.38 -26.04
C ASP A 47 -1.38 -25.90 -25.83
N PHE A 48 -1.07 -25.07 -26.83
CA PHE A 48 -1.55 -23.69 -26.91
C PHE A 48 -2.67 -23.59 -27.92
N GLU A 49 -3.74 -22.90 -27.54
CA GLU A 49 -4.75 -22.48 -28.51
C GLU A 49 -4.37 -21.09 -29.02
N VAL A 50 -3.93 -21.03 -30.28
CA VAL A 50 -3.46 -19.78 -30.89
C VAL A 50 -4.56 -19.12 -31.67
N ILE A 51 -4.77 -17.83 -31.37
CA ILE A 51 -5.69 -16.97 -32.07
C ILE A 51 -4.85 -16.02 -32.92
N PRO A 52 -4.95 -16.05 -34.25
CA PRO A 52 -4.20 -15.16 -35.13
C PRO A 52 -4.88 -13.79 -35.22
N ALA A 53 -4.08 -12.73 -35.30
CA ALA A 53 -4.50 -11.40 -35.70
C ALA A 53 -3.42 -10.76 -36.56
N TYR A 54 -3.83 -10.10 -37.63
CA TYR A 54 -2.91 -9.51 -38.63
C TYR A 54 -2.87 -7.99 -38.56
N THR A 55 -3.70 -7.39 -37.71
CA THR A 55 -3.75 -5.95 -37.49
C THR A 55 -4.00 -5.63 -36.01
N PRO A 56 -3.57 -4.45 -35.53
CA PRO A 56 -3.86 -4.00 -34.17
C PRO A 56 -5.37 -3.91 -33.86
N MET A 57 -6.18 -3.55 -34.86
CA MET A 57 -7.63 -3.43 -34.71
C MET A 57 -8.30 -4.79 -34.53
N GLU A 58 -7.86 -5.80 -35.29
CA GLU A 58 -8.32 -7.19 -35.14
C GLU A 58 -7.94 -7.74 -33.77
N ALA A 59 -6.70 -7.53 -33.34
CA ALA A 59 -6.22 -7.92 -32.02
C ALA A 59 -7.06 -7.33 -30.88
N TRP A 60 -7.41 -6.04 -30.98
CA TRP A 60 -8.28 -5.36 -30.03
C TRP A 60 -9.69 -5.97 -29.98
N SER A 61 -10.27 -6.24 -31.15
CA SER A 61 -11.61 -6.82 -31.27
C SER A 61 -11.68 -8.20 -30.61
N VAL A 62 -10.66 -9.03 -30.84
CA VAL A 62 -10.56 -10.37 -30.27
C VAL A 62 -10.41 -10.32 -28.75
N ILE A 63 -9.46 -9.56 -28.22
CA ILE A 63 -9.21 -9.48 -26.77
C ILE A 63 -10.38 -8.86 -26.00
N SER A 64 -11.11 -7.93 -26.61
CA SER A 64 -12.28 -7.32 -25.98
C SER A 64 -13.45 -8.31 -25.87
N ARG A 65 -13.53 -9.30 -26.75
CA ARG A 65 -14.61 -10.31 -26.78
C ARG A 65 -14.26 -11.57 -26.00
N ASP A 66 -12.98 -11.89 -25.90
CA ASP A 66 -12.50 -13.11 -25.27
C ASP A 66 -11.57 -12.80 -24.08
N PRO A 67 -12.11 -12.70 -22.85
CA PRO A 67 -11.32 -12.46 -21.64
C PRO A 67 -10.47 -13.67 -21.22
N SER A 68 -10.68 -14.84 -21.83
CA SER A 68 -9.92 -16.05 -21.48
C SER A 68 -8.47 -15.98 -21.95
N ILE A 69 -8.20 -15.22 -23.02
CA ILE A 69 -6.85 -14.95 -23.55
C ILE A 69 -5.96 -14.42 -22.44
N CYS A 70 -4.83 -15.07 -22.21
CA CYS A 70 -3.95 -14.79 -21.09
C CYS A 70 -2.54 -14.36 -21.51
N VAL A 71 -2.19 -14.57 -22.77
CA VAL A 71 -0.93 -14.11 -23.36
C VAL A 71 -1.19 -13.45 -24.71
N VAL A 72 -0.55 -12.31 -24.97
CA VAL A 72 -0.45 -11.68 -26.28
C VAL A 72 0.98 -11.73 -26.74
N LEU A 73 1.24 -12.25 -27.92
CA LEU A 73 2.53 -12.19 -28.59
C LEU A 73 2.43 -11.22 -29.76
N THR A 74 3.08 -10.06 -29.69
CA THR A 74 2.88 -8.98 -30.68
C THR A 74 4.19 -8.46 -31.26
N ASP A 75 4.26 -8.19 -32.55
CA ASP A 75 5.42 -7.50 -33.15
C ASP A 75 5.52 -6.04 -32.73
N ILE A 76 6.75 -5.53 -32.52
CA ILE A 76 6.96 -4.11 -32.21
C ILE A 76 6.46 -3.21 -33.34
N ARG A 77 6.77 -3.55 -34.60
CA ARG A 77 6.58 -2.67 -35.75
C ARG A 77 5.50 -3.20 -36.66
N MET A 78 4.27 -2.74 -36.43
CA MET A 78 3.14 -2.97 -37.32
C MET A 78 2.65 -1.65 -37.93
N PRO A 79 2.04 -1.66 -39.13
CA PRO A 79 1.36 -0.51 -39.71
C PRO A 79 0.27 0.04 -38.78
N GLU A 80 0.01 1.35 -38.89
CA GLU A 80 -0.96 2.13 -38.12
C GLU A 80 -0.63 2.28 -36.63
N LYS A 81 -0.31 1.18 -35.94
CA LYS A 81 -0.07 1.16 -34.50
C LYS A 81 0.95 0.09 -34.11
N SER A 82 1.96 0.49 -33.34
CA SER A 82 2.98 -0.43 -32.84
C SER A 82 2.40 -1.46 -31.87
N GLY A 83 2.98 -2.67 -31.80
CA GLY A 83 2.56 -3.68 -30.80
C GLY A 83 2.75 -3.20 -29.37
N ILE A 84 3.66 -2.26 -29.19
CA ILE A 84 3.89 -1.48 -27.99
C ILE A 84 2.67 -0.64 -27.60
N SER A 85 2.18 0.20 -28.52
CA SER A 85 0.98 1.02 -28.27
C SER A 85 -0.26 0.15 -28.09
N LEU A 86 -0.34 -0.97 -28.83
CA LEU A 86 -1.37 -1.98 -28.65
C LEU A 86 -1.31 -2.57 -27.22
N ALA A 87 -0.13 -2.98 -26.76
CA ALA A 87 0.08 -3.52 -25.42
C ALA A 87 -0.31 -2.52 -24.31
N SER A 88 0.13 -1.27 -24.42
CA SER A 88 -0.23 -0.21 -23.47
C SER A 88 -1.74 -0.05 -23.35
N GLU A 89 -2.46 -0.04 -24.48
CA GLU A 89 -3.93 0.09 -24.46
C GLU A 89 -4.62 -1.18 -23.94
N LEU A 90 -4.12 -2.37 -24.29
CA LEU A 90 -4.73 -3.64 -23.85
C LEU A 90 -4.59 -3.85 -22.35
N LEU A 91 -3.51 -3.30 -21.77
CA LEU A 91 -3.23 -3.35 -20.33
C LEU A 91 -3.84 -2.17 -19.56
N TRP A 92 -4.27 -1.11 -20.25
CA TRP A 92 -4.87 0.06 -19.61
C TRP A 92 -6.23 -0.30 -19.01
N ASN A 93 -6.38 -0.11 -17.69
CA ASN A 93 -7.63 -0.31 -16.95
C ASN A 93 -8.19 -1.74 -16.94
N ARG A 94 -7.36 -2.78 -17.14
CA ARG A 94 -7.79 -4.17 -16.97
C ARG A 94 -7.79 -4.58 -15.49
N GLU A 95 -8.87 -5.22 -15.07
CA GLU A 95 -8.95 -5.85 -13.76
C GLU A 95 -7.96 -7.01 -13.64
N GLU A 96 -7.39 -7.18 -12.44
CA GLU A 96 -6.44 -8.27 -12.13
C GLU A 96 -7.08 -9.67 -12.27
N SER A 97 -8.42 -9.75 -12.17
CA SER A 97 -9.25 -10.94 -12.43
C SER A 97 -9.15 -11.44 -13.89
N VAL A 98 -8.79 -10.56 -14.82
CA VAL A 98 -8.62 -10.84 -16.26
C VAL A 98 -7.18 -10.55 -16.70
N ALA A 99 -6.22 -10.87 -15.82
CA ALA A 99 -4.80 -10.64 -16.05
C ALA A 99 -4.35 -11.16 -17.43
N LEU A 100 -3.64 -10.31 -18.15
CA LEU A 100 -3.09 -10.53 -19.48
C LEU A 100 -1.59 -10.24 -19.42
N GLU A 101 -0.77 -11.12 -19.99
CA GLU A 101 0.66 -10.86 -20.17
C GLU A 101 0.95 -10.57 -21.64
N VAL A 102 1.79 -9.57 -21.90
CA VAL A 102 2.21 -9.22 -23.26
C VAL A 102 3.66 -9.61 -23.46
N VAL A 103 3.93 -10.38 -24.50
CA VAL A 103 5.26 -10.73 -24.98
C VAL A 103 5.47 -10.03 -26.32
N VAL A 104 6.62 -9.40 -26.47
CA VAL A 104 6.90 -8.55 -27.63
C VAL A 104 7.93 -9.22 -28.55
N MET A 105 7.63 -9.32 -29.84
CA MET A 105 8.56 -9.81 -30.87
C MET A 105 9.30 -8.63 -31.50
N THR A 106 10.61 -8.76 -31.66
CA THR A 106 11.47 -7.65 -32.11
C THR A 106 12.29 -8.06 -33.33
N GLY A 107 12.27 -7.24 -34.39
CA GLY A 107 13.12 -7.41 -35.56
C GLY A 107 14.30 -6.44 -35.56
N GLY A 108 15.53 -6.94 -35.43
CA GLY A 108 16.75 -6.14 -35.42
C GLY A 108 17.00 -5.39 -34.10
N ALA A 109 18.22 -5.49 -33.59
CA ALA A 109 18.61 -4.85 -32.33
C ALA A 109 18.92 -3.35 -32.55
N THR A 110 17.93 -2.49 -32.32
CA THR A 110 18.19 -1.06 -32.06
C THR A 110 17.99 -0.78 -30.56
N ALA A 111 18.81 0.09 -29.98
CA ALA A 111 18.71 0.45 -28.56
C ALA A 111 17.33 1.02 -28.21
N GLU A 112 16.70 1.76 -29.13
CA GLU A 112 15.36 2.34 -28.98
C GLU A 112 14.27 1.26 -28.84
N ALA A 113 14.31 0.19 -29.63
CA ALA A 113 13.35 -0.91 -29.51
C ALA A 113 13.47 -1.67 -28.17
N ALA A 114 14.68 -1.75 -27.61
CA ALA A 114 14.91 -2.33 -26.29
C ALA A 114 14.44 -1.38 -25.15
N ILE A 115 14.64 -0.07 -25.30
CA ILE A 115 14.16 0.95 -24.37
C ILE A 115 12.63 1.00 -24.36
N ASP A 116 11.99 0.96 -25.53
CA ASP A 116 10.54 0.98 -25.62
C ASP A 116 9.93 -0.32 -25.09
N ALA A 117 10.55 -1.49 -25.29
CA ALA A 117 10.10 -2.75 -24.67
C ALA A 117 10.09 -2.72 -23.13
N VAL A 118 11.06 -2.05 -22.50
CA VAL A 118 11.11 -1.85 -21.03
C VAL A 118 10.01 -0.90 -20.55
N ARG A 119 9.61 0.09 -21.37
CA ARG A 119 8.60 1.11 -21.01
C ARG A 119 7.15 0.60 -20.90
N ILE A 120 6.82 -0.60 -21.39
CA ILE A 120 5.41 -0.99 -21.65
C ILE A 120 4.91 -2.11 -20.74
N ARG A 121 5.65 -2.49 -19.69
CA ARG A 121 5.25 -3.61 -18.81
C ARG A 121 5.10 -4.93 -19.59
N ALA A 122 5.82 -5.09 -20.71
CA ALA A 122 5.89 -6.36 -21.41
C ALA A 122 6.52 -7.42 -20.48
N PHE A 123 5.92 -8.60 -20.46
CA PHE A 123 6.37 -9.73 -19.65
C PHE A 123 7.76 -10.21 -20.08
N ASP A 124 7.99 -10.32 -21.39
CA ASP A 124 9.28 -10.69 -21.97
C ASP A 124 9.34 -10.28 -23.44
N PHE A 125 10.50 -10.46 -24.07
CA PHE A 125 10.71 -10.20 -25.49
C PHE A 125 11.33 -11.39 -26.22
N ILE A 126 10.95 -11.56 -27.49
CA ILE A 126 11.48 -12.58 -28.40
C ILE A 126 12.19 -11.87 -29.56
N ARG A 127 13.41 -12.30 -29.87
CA ARG A 127 14.19 -11.73 -30.98
C ARG A 127 13.96 -12.53 -32.26
N LYS A 128 13.62 -11.84 -33.36
CA LYS A 128 13.55 -12.41 -34.71
C LYS A 128 14.95 -12.40 -35.35
N PRO A 129 15.39 -13.50 -36.01
CA PRO A 129 14.68 -14.78 -36.14
C PRO A 129 14.76 -15.60 -34.84
N PHE A 130 13.66 -16.28 -34.48
CA PHE A 130 13.52 -17.07 -33.26
C PHE A 130 13.40 -18.57 -33.55
N ARG A 131 13.61 -19.39 -32.52
CA ARG A 131 13.28 -20.82 -32.54
C ARG A 131 11.96 -21.06 -31.83
N ILE A 132 11.13 -21.97 -32.34
CA ILE A 132 9.81 -22.27 -31.73
C ILE A 132 9.93 -22.66 -30.25
N GLY A 133 10.96 -23.44 -29.87
CA GLY A 133 11.17 -23.82 -28.47
C GLY A 133 11.36 -22.63 -27.52
N GLU A 134 12.03 -21.56 -27.96
CA GLU A 134 12.21 -20.33 -27.18
C GLU A 134 10.87 -19.61 -26.98
N VAL A 135 10.08 -19.52 -28.04
CA VAL A 135 8.73 -18.93 -27.99
C VAL A 135 7.83 -19.70 -27.01
N VAL A 136 7.88 -21.04 -27.06
CA VAL A 136 7.13 -21.92 -26.14
C VAL A 136 7.51 -21.65 -24.68
N GLU A 137 8.80 -21.57 -24.35
CA GLU A 137 9.24 -21.31 -22.97
C GLU A 137 8.78 -19.95 -22.45
N VAL A 138 8.86 -18.91 -23.29
CA VAL A 138 8.39 -17.56 -22.95
C VAL A 138 6.88 -17.56 -22.71
N ILE A 139 6.09 -18.17 -23.61
CA ILE A 139 4.63 -18.26 -23.45
C ILE A 139 4.25 -19.05 -22.19
N ARG A 140 4.94 -20.15 -21.87
CA ARG A 140 4.67 -20.92 -20.63
C ARG A 140 4.88 -20.08 -19.38
N ARG A 141 5.97 -19.31 -19.32
CA ARG A 141 6.26 -18.42 -18.19
C ARG A 141 5.22 -17.29 -18.09
N ALA A 142 4.87 -16.69 -19.22
CA ALA A 142 3.85 -15.65 -19.28
C ALA A 142 2.48 -16.19 -18.81
N ALA A 143 2.04 -17.32 -19.35
CA ALA A 143 0.77 -17.93 -18.96
C ALA A 143 0.73 -18.34 -17.49
N ALA A 144 1.84 -18.82 -16.92
CA ALA A 144 1.94 -19.11 -15.49
C ALA A 144 1.80 -17.85 -14.64
N SER A 145 2.43 -16.74 -15.05
CA SER A 145 2.28 -15.42 -14.40
C SER A 145 0.84 -14.93 -14.45
N ALA A 146 0.20 -14.93 -15.63
CA ALA A 146 -1.19 -14.54 -15.80
C ALA A 146 -2.11 -15.33 -14.87
N ARG A 147 -1.97 -16.66 -14.82
CA ARG A 147 -2.75 -17.55 -13.95
C ARG A 147 -2.57 -17.22 -12.47
N ALA A 148 -1.33 -17.03 -12.03
CA ALA A 148 -1.05 -16.68 -10.64
C ALA A 148 -1.69 -15.34 -10.24
N ARG A 149 -1.68 -14.34 -11.12
CA ARG A 149 -2.34 -13.05 -10.89
C ARG A 149 -3.85 -13.17 -10.83
N ARG A 150 -4.47 -13.90 -11.78
CA ARG A 150 -5.93 -14.18 -11.74
C ARG A 150 -6.34 -14.90 -10.45
N GLN A 151 -5.55 -15.89 -10.02
CA GLN A 151 -5.82 -16.64 -8.79
C GLN A 151 -5.76 -15.73 -7.56
N ARG A 152 -4.72 -14.91 -7.41
CA ARG A 152 -4.60 -13.96 -6.29
C ARG A 152 -5.75 -12.96 -6.29
N ALA A 153 -6.12 -12.43 -7.45
CA ALA A 153 -7.25 -11.52 -7.57
C ALA A 153 -8.57 -12.18 -7.13
N ALA A 154 -8.79 -13.45 -7.47
CA ALA A 154 -9.96 -14.21 -7.06
C ALA A 154 -9.95 -14.49 -5.54
N GLU A 155 -8.80 -14.82 -4.96
CA GLU A 155 -8.64 -15.01 -3.52
C GLU A 155 -8.91 -13.71 -2.74
N ASP A 156 -8.37 -12.58 -3.22
CA ASP A 156 -8.60 -11.26 -2.64
C ASP A 156 -10.06 -10.83 -2.76
N ALA A 157 -10.71 -11.07 -3.90
CA ALA A 157 -12.13 -10.81 -4.09
C ALA A 157 -12.98 -11.66 -3.13
N ALA A 158 -12.70 -12.97 -3.03
CA ALA A 158 -13.40 -13.86 -2.11
C ALA A 158 -13.21 -13.47 -0.64
N LEU A 159 -12.01 -12.98 -0.26
CA LEU A 159 -11.76 -12.46 1.07
C LEU A 159 -12.55 -11.17 1.34
N ARG A 160 -12.61 -10.26 0.37
CA ARG A 160 -13.42 -9.03 0.47
C ARG A 160 -14.90 -9.36 0.63
N ASP A 161 -15.43 -10.31 -0.15
CA ASP A 161 -16.83 -10.73 -0.04
C ASP A 161 -17.12 -11.35 1.34
N ARG A 162 -16.22 -12.18 1.87
CA ARG A 162 -16.37 -12.75 3.22
C ARG A 162 -16.35 -11.69 4.32
N LEU A 163 -15.50 -10.67 4.18
CA LEU A 163 -15.45 -9.54 5.11
C LEU A 163 -16.72 -8.68 5.01
N ALA A 164 -17.23 -8.43 3.80
CA ALA A 164 -18.48 -7.72 3.56
C ALA A 164 -19.70 -8.48 4.13
N VAL A 165 -19.72 -9.81 4.02
CA VAL A 165 -20.72 -10.69 4.67
C VAL A 165 -20.63 -10.55 6.19
N SER A 166 -19.44 -10.59 6.77
CA SER A 166 -19.27 -10.39 8.22
C SER A 166 -19.75 -9.01 8.68
N GLU A 167 -19.56 -7.98 7.86
CA GLU A 167 -20.03 -6.63 8.16
C GLU A 167 -21.56 -6.49 8.02
N THR A 168 -22.18 -7.19 7.07
CA THR A 168 -23.65 -7.26 6.96
C THR A 168 -24.26 -8.08 8.10
N GLU A 169 -23.63 -9.18 8.52
CA GLU A 169 -24.02 -9.94 9.71
C GLU A 169 -23.89 -9.10 10.98
N ARG A 170 -22.81 -8.32 11.10
CA ARG A 170 -22.61 -7.36 12.20
C ARG A 170 -23.72 -6.32 12.22
N ARG A 171 -24.06 -5.72 11.07
CA ARG A 171 -25.19 -4.77 10.94
C ARG A 171 -26.53 -5.42 11.25
N ALA A 172 -26.75 -6.69 10.86
CA ALA A 172 -27.97 -7.43 11.18
C ALA A 172 -28.07 -7.74 12.68
N LEU A 173 -26.95 -8.08 13.33
CA LEU A 173 -26.85 -8.29 14.77
C LEU A 173 -27.09 -6.98 15.53
N GLU A 174 -26.51 -5.87 15.07
CA GLU A 174 -26.76 -4.53 15.61
C GLU A 174 -28.23 -4.13 15.46
N ALA A 175 -28.85 -4.37 14.29
CA ALA A 175 -30.26 -4.09 14.07
C ALA A 175 -31.19 -4.99 14.91
N ARG A 176 -30.75 -6.20 15.27
CA ARG A 176 -31.46 -7.12 16.17
C ARG A 176 -31.28 -6.72 17.63
N LEU A 177 -30.07 -6.30 18.02
CA LEU A 177 -29.78 -5.71 19.33
C LEU A 177 -30.55 -4.41 19.53
N ALA A 178 -30.60 -3.52 18.53
CA ALA A 178 -31.39 -2.28 18.57
C ALA A 178 -32.89 -2.56 18.74
N ARG A 179 -33.41 -3.62 18.12
CA ARG A 179 -34.79 -4.08 18.33
C ARG A 179 -35.03 -4.62 19.75
N LEU A 180 -34.05 -5.33 20.32
CA LEU A 180 -34.09 -5.81 21.71
C LEU A 180 -33.91 -4.66 22.73
N SER A 181 -33.17 -3.62 22.37
CA SER A 181 -33.05 -2.36 23.13
C SER A 181 -34.27 -1.45 23.00
N GLY A 182 -35.25 -1.81 22.17
CA GLY A 182 -36.51 -1.07 21.97
C GLY A 182 -37.51 -1.13 23.15
N GLU A 183 -37.25 -1.91 24.20
CA GLU A 183 -38.06 -1.87 25.44
C GLU A 183 -37.60 -0.81 26.46
N GLY A 184 -36.62 0.02 26.13
CA GLY A 184 -36.22 1.16 26.97
C GLY A 184 -35.32 2.10 26.17
N GLY A 185 -35.94 3.12 25.58
CA GLY A 185 -35.44 3.76 24.38
C GLY A 185 -34.20 4.65 24.50
N VAL A 186 -33.49 4.75 23.37
CA VAL A 186 -32.85 5.96 22.84
C VAL A 186 -32.86 5.81 21.30
N GLN A 187 -33.50 6.74 20.59
CA GLN A 187 -33.45 6.80 19.12
C GLN A 187 -32.29 7.69 18.68
N VAL A 188 -31.46 7.21 17.75
CA VAL A 188 -30.61 8.07 16.92
C VAL A 188 -30.84 7.71 15.47
N ALA A 189 -31.46 8.64 14.73
CA ALA A 189 -31.61 8.57 13.28
C ALA A 189 -30.34 9.11 12.62
N VAL A 190 -29.80 8.39 11.63
CA VAL A 190 -28.76 8.90 10.74
C VAL A 190 -29.32 8.87 9.33
N ALA A 191 -29.57 10.06 8.77
CA ALA A 191 -29.92 10.25 7.36
C ALA A 191 -28.64 10.48 6.55
N GLU A 192 -28.63 9.92 5.34
CA GLU A 192 -27.54 10.01 4.35
C GLU A 192 -27.32 11.45 3.89
N ALA A 193 -26.12 11.98 4.15
CA ALA A 193 -25.61 13.21 3.56
C ALA A 193 -24.12 13.04 3.27
N ASP A 194 -23.66 13.67 2.18
CA ASP A 194 -22.33 13.56 1.58
C ASP A 194 -21.19 13.75 2.61
N ALA A 195 -20.28 12.77 2.72
CA ALA A 195 -19.41 12.59 3.89
C ALA A 195 -18.52 13.80 4.22
N ALA A 196 -18.16 14.60 3.21
CA ALA A 196 -17.37 15.81 3.37
C ALA A 196 -18.19 17.02 3.88
N GLU A 197 -19.46 17.13 3.48
CA GLU A 197 -20.37 18.19 3.93
C GLU A 197 -20.96 17.86 5.30
N THR A 198 -21.34 16.60 5.51
CA THR A 198 -21.74 16.06 6.81
C THR A 198 -20.61 16.15 7.81
N GLY A 199 -19.35 15.88 7.42
CA GLY A 199 -18.20 16.06 8.30
C GLY A 199 -17.99 17.52 8.73
N ARG A 200 -18.16 18.49 7.82
CA ARG A 200 -18.05 19.93 8.15
C ARG A 200 -19.23 20.44 8.97
N MET A 201 -20.46 20.03 8.62
CA MET A 201 -21.67 20.39 9.36
C MET A 201 -21.72 19.73 10.73
N LEU A 202 -21.29 18.47 10.85
CA LEU A 202 -21.20 17.77 12.14
C LEU A 202 -20.06 18.34 12.99
N ALA A 203 -18.91 18.69 12.41
CA ALA A 203 -17.85 19.38 13.15
C ALA A 203 -18.29 20.78 13.64
N ALA A 204 -19.01 21.54 12.81
CA ALA A 204 -19.55 22.85 13.17
C ALA A 204 -20.68 22.74 14.20
N ALA A 205 -21.61 21.79 14.03
CA ALA A 205 -22.70 21.54 14.97
C ALA A 205 -22.21 20.94 16.29
N LEU A 206 -21.17 20.09 16.27
CA LEU A 206 -20.50 19.62 17.48
C LEU A 206 -19.73 20.75 18.16
N HIS A 207 -19.09 21.66 17.40
CA HIS A 207 -18.48 22.88 17.97
C HIS A 207 -19.54 23.79 18.61
N GLU A 208 -20.67 23.99 17.95
CA GLU A 208 -21.70 24.93 18.40
C GLU A 208 -22.61 24.34 19.50
N SER A 209 -22.81 23.02 19.49
CA SER A 209 -23.47 22.28 20.58
C SER A 209 -22.55 22.16 21.78
N ALA A 210 -21.25 21.88 21.59
CA ALA A 210 -20.28 21.91 22.68
C ALA A 210 -20.14 23.32 23.27
N ALA A 211 -20.10 24.37 22.44
CA ALA A 211 -20.05 25.76 22.91
C ALA A 211 -21.31 26.18 23.69
N ARG A 212 -22.49 25.63 23.36
CA ARG A 212 -23.74 25.89 24.08
C ARG A 212 -23.86 25.11 25.39
N ASP A 213 -23.46 23.84 25.41
CA ASP A 213 -23.49 23.00 26.61
C ASP A 213 -22.34 23.33 27.60
N LEU A 214 -21.31 24.07 27.15
CA LEU A 214 -20.15 24.49 27.94
C LEU A 214 -20.13 26.00 28.26
N ALA A 215 -21.24 26.71 28.08
CA ALA A 215 -21.35 28.09 28.53
C ALA A 215 -21.08 28.18 30.05
N PRO A 216 -20.25 29.13 30.51
CA PRO A 216 -19.80 29.15 31.90
C PRO A 216 -21.00 29.38 32.82
N THR A 217 -21.34 28.36 33.61
CA THR A 217 -22.17 28.61 34.80
C THR A 217 -21.32 29.45 35.74
N ALA A 218 -21.85 30.63 36.08
CA ALA A 218 -21.19 31.60 36.93
C ALA A 218 -21.04 31.04 38.36
N ALA A 219 -20.02 30.21 38.58
CA ALA A 219 -19.57 29.80 39.90
C ALA A 219 -18.11 29.38 39.78
N GLY A 220 -17.21 30.26 40.25
CA GLY A 220 -15.79 29.97 40.34
C GLY A 220 -15.53 28.74 41.21
N GLY A 221 -14.96 27.72 40.61
CA GLY A 221 -14.51 26.50 41.28
C GLY A 221 -13.84 25.59 40.26
N SER A 222 -12.82 24.85 40.70
CA SER A 222 -11.94 23.94 39.97
C SER A 222 -12.66 22.79 39.22
N ASP A 223 -13.55 23.07 38.29
CA ASP A 223 -14.23 22.06 37.47
C ASP A 223 -13.40 21.73 36.21
N PRO A 224 -12.96 20.47 36.02
CA PRO A 224 -12.32 20.01 34.79
C PRO A 224 -13.12 20.36 33.53
N ARG A 225 -14.46 20.47 33.63
CA ARG A 225 -15.37 20.79 32.51
C ARG A 225 -15.20 22.22 31.98
N GLY A 226 -14.87 23.18 32.84
CA GLY A 226 -14.54 24.55 32.43
C GLY A 226 -13.22 24.65 31.66
N ARG A 227 -12.26 23.74 31.92
CA ARG A 227 -11.01 23.64 31.14
C ARG A 227 -11.23 23.01 29.77
N TYR A 228 -12.16 22.08 29.65
CA TYR A 228 -12.53 21.46 28.37
C TYR A 228 -13.18 22.47 27.40
N ALA A 229 -13.91 23.45 27.93
CA ALA A 229 -14.43 24.58 27.16
C ALA A 229 -13.31 25.41 26.52
N VAL A 230 -12.19 25.61 27.22
CA VAL A 230 -11.02 26.37 26.71
C VAL A 230 -10.30 25.62 25.59
N VAL A 231 -10.15 24.30 25.68
CA VAL A 231 -9.50 23.45 24.64
C VAL A 231 -10.36 23.31 23.38
N VAL A 232 -11.69 23.36 23.51
CA VAL A 232 -12.61 23.36 22.36
C VAL A 232 -12.78 24.76 21.77
N ALA A 233 -12.71 25.83 22.59
CA ALA A 233 -12.83 27.21 22.13
C ALA A 233 -11.51 27.82 21.62
N GLN A 234 -10.36 27.36 22.11
CA GLN A 234 -9.05 27.70 21.56
C GLN A 234 -8.65 26.62 20.56
N ALA A 235 -8.32 27.02 19.33
CA ALA A 235 -7.79 26.09 18.34
C ALA A 235 -6.63 25.28 18.94
N ALA A 236 -6.61 23.96 18.71
CA ALA A 236 -5.59 23.04 19.24
C ALA A 236 -4.13 23.53 19.04
N ASP A 237 -3.92 24.38 18.04
CA ASP A 237 -2.66 25.04 17.68
C ASP A 237 -2.13 26.04 18.75
N GLN A 238 -2.94 26.41 19.76
CA GLN A 238 -2.55 27.34 20.83
C GLN A 238 -2.14 26.63 22.13
N LEU A 239 -2.32 25.31 22.22
CA LEU A 239 -2.01 24.54 23.42
C LEU A 239 -0.56 24.07 23.37
N ASP A 240 0.16 24.26 24.47
CA ASP A 240 1.48 23.66 24.61
C ASP A 240 1.40 22.13 24.77
N ASP A 241 2.49 21.45 24.40
CA ASP A 241 2.63 19.99 24.44
C ASP A 241 2.17 19.36 25.77
N ARG A 242 2.52 20.00 26.88
CA ARG A 242 2.21 19.55 28.24
C ARG A 242 0.71 19.63 28.52
N THR A 243 0.07 20.73 28.12
CA THR A 243 -1.36 20.97 28.34
C THR A 243 -2.21 20.05 27.47
N LEU A 244 -1.78 19.80 26.23
CA LEU A 244 -2.44 18.84 25.36
C LEU A 244 -2.34 17.41 25.92
N LEU A 245 -1.18 17.03 26.48
CA LEU A 245 -0.99 15.75 27.16
C LEU A 245 -1.82 15.61 28.44
N GLU A 246 -1.85 16.64 29.30
CA GLU A 246 -2.69 16.68 30.50
C GLU A 246 -4.15 16.43 30.11
N PHE A 247 -4.65 17.13 29.09
CA PHE A 247 -6.01 16.96 28.59
C PHE A 247 -6.29 15.53 28.09
N LEU A 248 -5.39 14.93 27.31
CA LEU A 248 -5.59 13.55 26.88
C LEU A 248 -5.66 12.57 28.05
N LEU A 249 -4.84 12.80 29.08
CA LEU A 249 -4.77 11.93 30.24
C LEU A 249 -5.98 12.08 31.17
N THR A 250 -6.68 13.21 31.18
CA THR A 250 -7.92 13.33 31.98
C THR A 250 -9.06 12.45 31.46
N LEU A 251 -8.95 11.90 30.24
CA LEU A 251 -9.89 10.91 29.72
C LEU A 251 -9.78 9.55 30.42
N VAL A 252 -8.62 9.28 31.05
CA VAL A 252 -8.27 7.97 31.62
C VAL A 252 -7.68 8.04 33.04
N ALA A 253 -7.54 9.23 33.60
CA ALA A 253 -7.01 9.48 34.93
C ALA A 253 -7.72 10.67 35.58
N ARG A 254 -7.63 10.78 36.91
CA ARG A 254 -8.12 11.96 37.63
C ARG A 254 -7.28 13.19 37.28
N SER A 255 -7.84 14.40 37.38
CA SER A 255 -7.15 15.63 36.92
C SER A 255 -5.83 15.93 37.64
N ASP A 256 -5.75 15.65 38.93
CA ASP A 256 -4.51 15.75 39.74
C ASP A 256 -3.44 14.76 39.27
N GLU A 257 -3.84 13.53 38.99
CA GLU A 257 -2.98 12.47 38.45
C GLU A 257 -2.54 12.76 37.00
N ALA A 258 -3.46 13.22 36.15
CA ALA A 258 -3.23 13.54 34.75
C ALA A 258 -2.17 14.64 34.58
N ARG A 259 -2.23 15.70 35.41
CA ARG A 259 -1.22 16.75 35.42
C ARG A 259 0.16 16.20 35.79
N ALA A 260 0.23 15.41 36.88
CA ALA A 260 1.49 14.81 37.32
C ALA A 260 2.07 13.82 36.29
N LEU A 261 1.20 13.07 35.59
CA LEU A 261 1.60 12.17 34.49
C LEU A 261 2.11 12.95 33.28
N ALA A 262 1.44 14.03 32.87
CA ALA A 262 1.85 14.88 31.76
C ALA A 262 3.23 15.51 32.02
N ASP A 263 3.46 16.07 33.20
CA ASP A 263 4.75 16.66 33.58
C ASP A 263 5.88 15.60 33.55
N ARG A 264 5.62 14.40 34.07
CA ARG A 264 6.58 13.28 34.02
C ARG A 264 6.87 12.83 32.59
N LEU A 265 5.84 12.72 31.74
CA LEU A 265 5.99 12.29 30.35
C LEU A 265 6.83 13.28 29.55
N ILE A 266 6.52 14.57 29.65
CA ILE A 266 7.31 15.62 28.99
C ILE A 266 8.75 15.64 29.50
N ALA A 267 8.97 15.53 30.82
CA ALA A 267 10.32 15.47 31.37
C ALA A 267 11.11 14.23 30.90
N THR A 268 10.43 13.09 30.72
CA THR A 268 11.06 11.81 30.36
C THR A 268 11.36 11.69 28.87
N PHE A 269 10.44 12.16 28.03
CA PHE A 269 10.46 11.94 26.58
C PHE A 269 10.76 13.22 25.78
N ARG A 270 10.78 14.39 26.42
CA ARG A 270 11.19 15.70 25.86
C ARG A 270 10.25 16.34 24.83
N GLY A 271 9.05 15.79 24.62
CA GLY A 271 8.02 16.42 23.79
C GLY A 271 6.79 15.54 23.58
N TYR A 272 5.72 16.13 23.06
CA TYR A 272 4.44 15.43 22.84
C TYR A 272 4.55 14.34 21.77
N ALA A 273 5.25 14.63 20.68
CA ALA A 273 5.47 13.67 19.59
C ALA A 273 6.25 12.43 20.08
N GLU A 274 7.28 12.63 20.91
CA GLU A 274 8.09 11.57 21.51
C GLU A 274 7.26 10.69 22.43
N VAL A 275 6.33 11.27 23.18
CA VAL A 275 5.41 10.53 24.05
C VAL A 275 4.44 9.67 23.23
N LEU A 276 3.83 10.22 22.17
CA LEU A 276 2.93 9.48 21.29
C LEU A 276 3.66 8.34 20.56
N ALA A 277 4.88 8.61 20.12
CA ALA A 277 5.71 7.61 19.45
C ALA A 277 6.10 6.49 20.43
N ALA A 278 6.50 6.81 21.67
CA ALA A 278 7.13 5.89 22.61
C ALA A 278 6.50 4.47 22.68
N PRO A 279 7.32 3.41 22.83
CA PRO A 279 6.79 2.06 23.05
C PRO A 279 5.97 1.99 24.35
N ILE A 280 4.89 1.18 24.34
CA ILE A 280 4.05 0.96 25.54
C ILE A 280 4.91 0.57 26.77
N SER A 281 5.90 -0.29 26.57
CA SER A 281 6.78 -0.72 27.66
C SER A 281 7.60 0.41 28.27
N ASP A 282 7.97 1.42 27.48
CA ASP A 282 8.74 2.56 27.96
C ASP A 282 7.84 3.57 28.67
N LEU A 283 6.63 3.81 28.17
CA LEU A 283 5.62 4.61 28.85
C LEU A 283 5.32 4.05 30.25
N MET A 284 5.16 2.73 30.36
CA MET A 284 4.93 2.06 31.64
C MET A 284 6.15 2.13 32.56
N ARG A 285 7.34 1.74 32.07
CA ARG A 285 8.54 1.65 32.94
C ARG A 285 9.13 3.00 33.33
N ARG A 286 9.16 3.96 32.40
CA ARG A 286 9.89 5.23 32.58
C ARG A 286 9.00 6.35 33.12
N ALA A 287 7.70 6.34 32.79
CA ALA A 287 6.76 7.36 33.24
C ALA A 287 5.69 6.84 34.23
N GLY A 288 5.64 5.52 34.46
CA GLY A 288 4.76 4.90 35.46
C GLY A 288 3.30 4.79 35.01
N LEU A 289 3.02 4.81 33.70
CA LEU A 289 1.65 4.69 33.19
C LEU A 289 1.12 3.27 33.41
N THR A 290 -0.18 3.16 33.66
CA THR A 290 -0.87 1.87 33.55
C THR A 290 -0.92 1.41 32.10
N ARG A 291 -1.23 0.13 31.89
CA ARG A 291 -1.36 -0.42 30.53
C ARG A 291 -2.48 0.29 29.76
N GLU A 292 -3.59 0.59 30.43
CA GLU A 292 -4.76 1.25 29.87
C GLU A 292 -4.42 2.69 29.44
N GLN A 293 -3.74 3.45 30.30
CA GLN A 293 -3.27 4.80 30.00
C GLN A 293 -2.31 4.81 28.81
N ALA A 294 -1.36 3.88 28.77
CA ALA A 294 -0.41 3.74 27.67
C ALA A 294 -1.11 3.36 26.35
N VAL A 295 -2.12 2.49 26.38
CA VAL A 295 -2.91 2.14 25.19
C VAL A 295 -3.68 3.34 24.65
N CYS A 296 -4.25 4.21 25.49
CA CYS A 296 -4.92 5.42 25.04
C CYS A 296 -3.98 6.39 24.32
N ILE A 297 -2.76 6.59 24.84
CA ILE A 297 -1.73 7.36 24.15
C ILE A 297 -1.39 6.75 22.78
N LYS A 298 -1.25 5.42 22.70
CA LYS A 298 -0.99 4.74 21.42
C LYS A 298 -2.17 4.79 20.46
N ALA A 299 -3.41 4.83 20.95
CA ALA A 299 -4.59 5.00 20.11
C ALA A 299 -4.56 6.36 19.40
N VAL A 300 -4.19 7.44 20.12
CA VAL A 300 -3.99 8.77 19.51
C VAL A 300 -2.89 8.74 18.46
N ASN A 301 -1.73 8.13 18.76
CA ASN A 301 -0.65 7.99 17.78
C ASN A 301 -1.10 7.23 16.53
N ALA A 302 -1.83 6.12 16.70
CA ALA A 302 -2.31 5.31 15.59
C ALA A 302 -3.36 6.05 14.76
N SER A 303 -4.17 6.91 15.36
CA SER A 303 -5.10 7.80 14.67
C SER A 303 -4.35 8.88 13.89
N ALA A 304 -3.34 9.51 14.49
CA ALA A 304 -2.50 10.51 13.82
C ALA A 304 -1.78 9.93 12.60
N VAL A 305 -1.16 8.75 12.74
CA VAL A 305 -0.51 8.06 11.60
C VAL A 305 -1.51 7.72 10.49
N ARG A 306 -2.72 7.27 10.83
CA ARG A 306 -3.77 6.99 9.83
C ARG A 306 -4.26 8.26 9.14
N LEU A 307 -4.45 9.35 9.88
CA LEU A 307 -4.84 10.65 9.31
C LEU A 307 -3.77 11.17 8.35
N LEU A 308 -2.50 11.15 8.78
CA LEU A 308 -1.37 11.57 7.96
C LEU A 308 -1.27 10.70 6.70
N ARG A 309 -1.39 9.38 6.83
CA ARG A 309 -1.38 8.47 5.69
C ARG A 309 -2.56 8.68 4.73
N ALA A 310 -3.77 8.87 5.24
CA ALA A 310 -4.95 9.14 4.41
C ALA A 310 -4.76 10.44 3.62
N ARG A 311 -4.27 11.50 4.27
CA ARG A 311 -3.92 12.75 3.59
C ARG A 311 -2.79 12.57 2.58
N MET A 312 -1.80 11.71 2.87
CA MET A 312 -0.74 11.37 1.92
C MET A 312 -1.29 10.70 0.64
N GLN A 313 -2.28 9.82 0.77
CA GLN A 313 -2.89 9.12 -0.37
C GLN A 313 -3.85 10.00 -1.19
N GLU A 314 -4.38 11.08 -0.65
CA GLU A 314 -5.22 12.07 -1.37
C GLU A 314 -4.40 13.06 -2.25
N GLY A 315 -3.14 12.75 -2.55
CA GLY A 315 -2.31 13.54 -3.46
C GLY A 315 -1.45 14.60 -2.76
N LEU A 316 -0.98 14.30 -1.55
CA LEU A 316 -0.08 15.18 -0.80
C LEU A 316 1.23 15.34 -1.57
N VAL A 317 1.40 16.54 -2.09
CA VAL A 317 2.62 17.04 -2.72
C VAL A 317 3.64 17.25 -1.59
N LEU A 318 4.71 16.45 -1.54
CA LEU A 318 5.81 16.58 -0.59
C LEU A 318 6.70 17.79 -0.97
N HIS A 319 6.14 18.99 -0.96
CA HIS A 319 6.93 20.23 -0.90
C HIS A 319 7.22 20.65 0.55
N ASP A 320 6.56 20.00 1.52
CA ASP A 320 6.64 20.33 2.94
C ASP A 320 7.42 19.25 3.68
N TRP A 321 8.72 19.52 3.86
CA TRP A 321 9.66 18.68 4.59
C TRP A 321 9.21 18.41 6.03
N ASP A 322 8.48 19.34 6.65
CA ASP A 322 8.00 19.19 8.02
C ASP A 322 6.89 18.13 8.11
N ARG A 323 6.00 18.07 7.12
CA ARG A 323 4.95 17.03 7.05
C ARG A 323 5.52 15.64 6.84
N LEU A 324 6.51 15.52 5.94
CA LEU A 324 7.19 14.25 5.70
C LEU A 324 7.90 13.78 6.97
N SER A 325 8.64 14.69 7.61
CA SER A 325 9.36 14.41 8.85
C SER A 325 8.41 14.01 9.97
N ALA A 326 7.28 14.70 10.13
CA ALA A 326 6.26 14.37 11.12
C ALA A 326 5.65 12.98 10.89
N TYR A 327 5.32 12.64 9.63
CA TYR A 327 4.81 11.32 9.27
C TYR A 327 5.82 10.21 9.57
N VAL A 328 7.04 10.38 9.08
CA VAL A 328 8.15 9.43 9.24
C VAL A 328 8.47 9.25 10.73
N TYR A 329 8.54 10.34 11.49
CA TYR A 329 8.80 10.29 12.93
C TYR A 329 7.70 9.54 13.69
N ALA A 330 6.44 9.94 13.50
CA ALA A 330 5.30 9.33 14.19
C ALA A 330 5.14 7.82 13.87
N SER A 331 5.54 7.41 12.65
CA SER A 331 5.42 6.03 12.21
C SER A 331 6.62 5.14 12.58
N LEU A 332 7.81 5.70 12.83
CA LEU A 332 9.04 4.92 12.98
C LEU A 332 9.86 5.17 14.24
N ALA A 333 9.75 6.33 14.91
CA ALA A 333 10.68 6.74 15.97
C ALA A 333 10.76 5.81 17.19
N SER A 334 9.76 4.94 17.35
CA SER A 334 9.66 4.00 18.48
C SER A 334 9.55 2.55 18.07
N GLU A 335 9.81 2.26 16.80
CA GLU A 335 9.92 0.90 16.35
C GLU A 335 11.15 0.24 16.97
N ARG A 336 10.94 -0.95 17.55
CA ARG A 336 11.98 -1.69 18.30
C ARG A 336 12.86 -2.55 17.40
N VAL A 337 12.41 -2.74 16.17
CA VAL A 337 13.14 -3.38 15.09
C VAL A 337 13.46 -2.32 14.04
N GLU A 338 14.54 -2.53 13.32
CA GLU A 338 14.89 -1.67 12.20
C GLU A 338 13.90 -1.95 11.06
N ASN A 339 13.21 -0.91 10.63
CA ASN A 339 12.31 -0.91 9.49
C ASN A 339 12.95 -0.03 8.42
N PHE A 340 13.19 -0.61 7.24
CA PHE A 340 13.62 0.15 6.08
C PHE A 340 12.44 0.30 5.12
N ARG A 341 12.07 1.54 4.85
CA ARG A 341 10.94 1.96 4.02
C ARG A 341 11.43 2.75 2.82
N VAL A 342 10.66 2.67 1.74
CA VAL A 342 10.85 3.50 0.57
C VAL A 342 9.56 4.18 0.19
N LEU A 343 9.64 5.49 0.08
CA LEU A 343 8.56 6.35 -0.37
C LEU A 343 8.76 6.63 -1.86
N TYR A 344 7.77 6.28 -2.66
CA TYR A 344 7.77 6.44 -4.10
C TYR A 344 6.99 7.69 -4.47
N LEU A 345 7.58 8.58 -5.26
CA LEU A 345 7.06 9.91 -5.52
C LEU A 345 6.96 10.22 -7.01
N ASP A 346 5.91 10.93 -7.42
CA ASP A 346 5.79 11.47 -8.78
C ASP A 346 6.59 12.78 -8.97
N LYS A 347 6.55 13.34 -10.18
CA LYS A 347 7.26 14.58 -10.55
C LYS A 347 6.78 15.84 -9.80
N ARG A 348 5.62 15.76 -9.16
CA ARG A 348 5.06 16.79 -8.27
C ARG A 348 5.29 16.40 -6.80
N ASN A 349 6.25 15.51 -6.52
CA ASN A 349 6.52 14.95 -5.21
C ASN A 349 5.30 14.34 -4.50
N ARG A 350 4.27 13.86 -5.22
CA ARG A 350 3.12 13.20 -4.60
C ARG A 350 3.47 11.77 -4.20
N LEU A 351 3.04 11.34 -3.00
CA LEU A 351 3.24 9.96 -2.56
C LEU A 351 2.41 8.98 -3.41
N LEU A 352 3.10 8.09 -4.10
CA LEU A 352 2.54 6.99 -4.87
C LEU A 352 2.44 5.72 -4.03
N ALA A 353 3.47 5.44 -3.22
CA ALA A 353 3.47 4.33 -2.26
C ALA A 353 4.43 4.56 -1.09
N ASP A 354 4.12 3.95 0.05
CA ASP A 354 4.98 3.78 1.24
C ASP A 354 5.17 2.28 1.46
N ASP A 355 6.25 1.73 0.93
CA ASP A 355 6.54 0.30 1.04
C ASP A 355 7.55 0.05 2.14
N LEU A 356 7.22 -0.88 3.03
CA LEU A 356 8.14 -1.46 3.97
C LEU A 356 8.92 -2.58 3.28
N GLN A 357 10.18 -2.33 2.96
CA GLN A 357 11.01 -3.26 2.20
C GLN A 357 11.67 -4.31 3.10
N ALA A 358 11.85 -3.98 4.38
CA ALA A 358 12.71 -4.74 5.26
C ALA A 358 12.35 -4.54 6.74
N ARG A 359 12.37 -5.63 7.52
CA ARG A 359 12.26 -5.65 8.99
C ARG A 359 13.33 -6.55 9.57
N GLY A 360 14.15 -6.06 10.50
CA GLY A 360 15.23 -6.86 11.08
C GLY A 360 15.75 -6.37 12.44
N THR A 361 16.58 -7.19 13.07
CA THR A 361 17.31 -6.89 14.32
C THR A 361 18.81 -6.88 14.06
N VAL A 362 19.46 -5.78 14.45
CA VAL A 362 20.91 -5.55 14.70
C VAL A 362 21.91 -5.89 13.59
N ASP A 363 21.69 -6.92 12.78
CA ASP A 363 22.52 -7.31 11.63
C ASP A 363 21.65 -7.37 10.38
N PHE A 364 21.55 -6.23 9.70
CA PHE A 364 21.19 -6.00 8.29
C PHE A 364 19.99 -6.76 7.69
N VAL A 365 19.04 -6.00 7.11
CA VAL A 365 18.13 -6.57 6.11
C VAL A 365 18.68 -6.27 4.72
N ALA A 366 18.81 -7.31 3.90
CA ALA A 366 19.23 -7.18 2.50
C ALA A 366 18.20 -6.37 1.70
N VAL A 367 18.45 -5.07 1.59
CA VAL A 367 17.74 -4.20 0.65
C VAL A 367 18.29 -4.49 -0.74
N HIS A 368 17.48 -5.08 -1.61
CA HIS A 368 17.88 -5.36 -2.98
C HIS A 368 17.58 -4.15 -3.87
N THR A 369 18.62 -3.42 -4.25
CA THR A 369 18.54 -2.24 -5.12
C THR A 369 17.70 -2.49 -6.39
N ARG A 370 17.87 -3.65 -7.04
CA ARG A 370 17.07 -4.04 -8.22
C ARG A 370 15.56 -4.04 -7.96
N GLU A 371 15.15 -4.45 -6.77
CA GLU A 371 13.73 -4.55 -6.40
C GLU A 371 13.13 -3.16 -6.15
N LEU A 372 13.89 -2.27 -5.48
CA LEU A 372 13.53 -0.88 -5.29
C LEU A 372 13.31 -0.15 -6.62
N ILE A 373 14.25 -0.32 -7.55
CA ILE A 373 14.17 0.29 -8.88
C ILE A 373 12.99 -0.30 -9.67
N ARG A 374 12.85 -1.62 -9.70
CA ARG A 374 11.70 -2.29 -10.35
C ARG A 374 10.37 -1.73 -9.82
N ARG A 375 10.23 -1.64 -8.50
CA ARG A 375 9.03 -1.13 -7.84
C ARG A 375 8.78 0.35 -8.15
N GLY A 376 9.82 1.18 -8.17
CA GLY A 376 9.70 2.59 -8.54
C GLY A 376 9.21 2.77 -9.97
N LEU A 377 9.73 1.97 -10.91
CA LEU A 377 9.29 1.97 -12.29
C LEU A 377 7.84 1.49 -12.43
N GLU A 378 7.42 0.44 -11.70
CA GLU A 378 6.03 -0.05 -11.68
C GLU A 378 5.03 1.01 -11.21
N LEU A 379 5.45 1.86 -10.28
CA LEU A 379 4.63 2.92 -9.72
C LEU A 379 4.70 4.21 -10.55
N TYR A 380 5.53 4.27 -11.61
CA TYR A 380 5.85 5.50 -12.33
C TYR A 380 6.45 6.59 -11.42
N ALA A 381 7.20 6.18 -10.41
CA ALA A 381 7.90 7.09 -9.52
C ALA A 381 9.02 7.78 -10.29
N THR A 382 9.11 9.10 -10.16
CA THR A 382 10.26 9.88 -10.65
C THR A 382 11.26 10.14 -9.54
N LYS A 383 10.87 9.91 -8.28
CA LYS A 383 11.72 10.14 -7.11
C LYS A 383 11.48 9.10 -6.01
N LEU A 384 12.56 8.73 -5.32
CA LEU A 384 12.53 7.89 -4.11
C LEU A 384 12.94 8.71 -2.88
N VAL A 385 12.37 8.40 -1.73
CA VAL A 385 12.93 8.78 -0.43
C VAL A 385 13.09 7.51 0.40
N LEU A 386 14.34 7.21 0.78
CA LEU A 386 14.65 6.10 1.66
C LEU A 386 14.43 6.55 3.11
N VAL A 387 13.92 5.65 3.94
CA VAL A 387 13.66 5.96 5.35
C VAL A 387 13.94 4.73 6.19
N HIS A 388 14.75 4.83 7.23
CA HIS A 388 14.84 3.77 8.24
C HIS A 388 14.98 4.30 9.64
N ASN A 389 14.63 3.46 10.63
CA ASN A 389 14.84 3.79 12.03
C ASN A 389 16.04 3.06 12.62
N HIS A 390 16.77 3.74 13.50
CA HIS A 390 17.78 3.11 14.34
C HIS A 390 17.16 2.78 15.71
N PRO A 391 16.97 1.50 16.09
CA PRO A 391 16.40 1.13 17.38
C PRO A 391 17.22 1.64 18.59
N SER A 392 18.53 1.87 18.38
CA SER A 392 19.42 2.52 19.34
C SER A 392 18.91 3.90 19.79
N GLY A 393 18.13 4.56 18.93
CA GLY A 393 17.58 5.90 19.13
C GLY A 393 18.47 7.02 18.60
N ASP A 394 19.68 6.72 18.14
CA ASP A 394 20.60 7.69 17.54
C ASP A 394 20.36 7.76 16.02
N ALA A 395 20.16 8.95 15.48
CA ALA A 395 19.89 9.14 14.05
C ALA A 395 21.17 9.29 13.20
N ARG A 396 22.37 9.13 13.77
CA ARG A 396 23.63 9.29 13.03
C ARG A 396 23.81 8.19 11.97
N PRO A 397 24.19 8.54 10.72
CA PRO A 397 24.42 7.56 9.68
C PRO A 397 25.65 6.70 9.96
N SER A 398 25.50 5.39 9.76
CA SER A 398 26.62 4.46 9.72
C SER A 398 27.33 4.51 8.35
N ARG A 399 28.54 3.95 8.27
CA ARG A 399 29.25 3.79 6.98
C ARG A 399 28.45 2.95 5.99
N GLN A 400 27.67 1.99 6.48
CA GLN A 400 26.86 1.10 5.66
C GLN A 400 25.63 1.82 5.11
N ASP A 401 24.98 2.67 5.92
CA ASP A 401 23.88 3.52 5.45
C ASP A 401 24.33 4.38 4.27
N ILE A 402 25.50 5.02 4.38
CA ILE A 402 26.07 5.86 3.32
C ILE A 402 26.38 5.03 2.06
N ALA A 403 26.96 3.83 2.22
CA ALA A 403 27.28 2.96 1.10
C ALA A 403 26.02 2.52 0.32
N VAL A 404 25.00 2.03 1.03
CA VAL A 404 23.71 1.63 0.44
C VAL A 404 23.03 2.81 -0.25
N THR A 405 23.05 3.99 0.39
CA THR A 405 22.50 5.23 -0.18
C THR A 405 23.12 5.54 -1.54
N ARG A 406 24.45 5.48 -1.64
CA ARG A 406 25.18 5.79 -2.87
C ARG A 406 24.94 4.76 -3.96
N GLU A 407 24.86 3.48 -3.58
CA GLU A 407 24.52 2.41 -4.52
C GLU A 407 23.13 2.63 -5.12
N ILE A 408 22.13 2.91 -4.27
CA ILE A 408 20.76 3.17 -4.72
C ILE A 408 20.69 4.46 -5.54
N ALA A 409 21.39 5.53 -5.13
CA ALA A 409 21.45 6.78 -5.89
C ALA A 409 21.97 6.56 -7.31
N ALA A 410 23.05 5.80 -7.45
CA ALA A 410 23.63 5.45 -8.74
C ALA A 410 22.65 4.63 -9.59
N ALA A 411 21.94 3.68 -8.99
CA ALA A 411 20.94 2.87 -9.68
C ALA A 411 19.68 3.67 -10.08
N CYS A 412 19.26 4.65 -9.28
CA CYS A 412 18.17 5.55 -9.65
C CYS A 412 18.55 6.38 -10.87
N ALA A 413 19.77 6.90 -10.91
CA ALA A 413 20.26 7.75 -12.00
C ALA A 413 20.28 7.03 -13.36
N THR A 414 20.51 5.71 -13.39
CA THR A 414 20.51 4.94 -14.66
C THR A 414 19.13 4.76 -15.27
N VAL A 415 18.06 4.98 -14.50
CA VAL A 415 16.67 4.82 -14.94
C VAL A 415 15.87 6.12 -14.89
N GLU A 416 16.56 7.27 -14.90
CA GLU A 416 15.95 8.60 -14.84
C GLU A 416 15.08 8.85 -13.60
N MET A 417 15.40 8.17 -12.49
CA MET A 417 14.79 8.41 -11.18
C MET A 417 15.75 9.20 -10.29
N GLU A 418 15.19 10.07 -9.46
CA GLU A 418 15.96 10.82 -8.46
C GLU A 418 15.91 10.10 -7.10
N LEU A 419 17.06 9.87 -6.46
CA LEU A 419 17.04 9.62 -5.02
C LEU A 419 16.93 10.97 -4.31
N GLY A 420 15.72 11.30 -3.84
CA GLY A 420 15.38 12.58 -3.23
C GLY A 420 16.04 12.78 -1.87
N ASP A 421 16.03 11.77 -0.99
CA ASP A 421 16.79 11.79 0.26
C ASP A 421 16.88 10.38 0.87
N HIS A 422 17.67 10.25 1.93
CA HIS A 422 17.64 9.14 2.86
C HIS A 422 17.54 9.66 4.30
N LEU A 423 16.46 9.30 4.98
CA LEU A 423 16.13 9.74 6.33
C LEU A 423 16.36 8.64 7.36
N ILE A 424 17.19 8.96 8.35
CA ILE A 424 17.45 8.10 9.49
C ILE A 424 16.66 8.63 10.68
N VAL A 425 15.78 7.80 11.23
CA VAL A 425 14.87 8.14 12.33
C VAL A 425 15.41 7.58 13.63
N GLY A 426 15.77 8.47 14.55
CA GLY A 426 16.09 8.15 15.93
C GLY A 426 14.94 8.52 16.87
N ARG A 427 15.15 8.27 18.17
CA ARG A 427 14.23 8.70 19.24
C ARG A 427 14.32 10.19 19.56
N ASN A 428 15.40 10.84 19.13
CA ASN A 428 15.69 12.24 19.42
C ASN A 428 15.65 13.13 18.16
N GLY A 429 15.14 12.61 17.05
CA GLY A 429 15.02 13.36 15.80
C GLY A 429 15.34 12.53 14.55
N ILE A 430 15.38 13.23 13.41
CA ILE A 430 15.63 12.66 12.09
C ILE A 430 16.91 13.28 11.52
N THR A 431 17.74 12.47 10.86
CA THR A 431 18.89 12.94 10.07
C THR A 431 18.64 12.71 8.59
N SER A 432 18.80 13.77 7.77
CA SER A 432 18.81 13.71 6.31
C SER A 432 20.24 13.53 5.80
N LEU A 433 20.47 12.51 4.97
CA LEU A 433 21.78 12.28 4.37
C LEU A 433 22.10 13.32 3.29
N ARG A 434 21.09 13.86 2.59
CA ARG A 434 21.28 14.98 1.66
C ARG A 434 21.74 16.24 2.39
N ALA A 435 21.04 16.63 3.46
CA ALA A 435 21.38 17.82 4.23
C ALA A 435 22.75 17.69 4.92
N ALA A 436 23.13 16.47 5.30
CA ALA A 436 24.44 16.15 5.87
C ALA A 436 25.56 15.99 4.82
N GLY A 437 25.26 16.11 3.52
CA GLY A 437 26.26 16.09 2.43
C GLY A 437 26.75 14.70 2.02
N TYR A 438 25.99 13.64 2.30
CA TYR A 438 26.34 12.25 1.92
C TYR A 438 25.69 11.78 0.60
N LEU A 439 24.69 12.53 0.11
CA LEU A 439 23.94 12.39 -1.12
C LEU A 439 23.91 13.74 -1.84
#